data_AF-A0A7Y5VTZ9-F1
#
_entry.id   AF-A0A7Y5VTZ9-F1
#
_cell.length_a   1.000
_cell.length_b   1.000
_cell.length_c   1.000
_cell.angle_alpha   90.00
_cell.angle_beta   90.00
_cell.angle_gamma   90.00
#
_symmetry.space_group_name_H-M   'P 1'
#
loop_
_entity.id
_entity.type
_entity.pdbx_description
1 polymer ?
#
loop_
_entity_poly.entity_id
_entity_poly.type
_entity_poly.pdbx_seq_one_letter_code
_entity_poly.pdbx_strand_id
1 'polypeptide(L)' 'MLEPLGHCLIRGVAALRADPGMQRRLEEPAEKNAESRLTSQEQEEYDAYVEELDVIAILQTKARKAL' A
#
# COMPACT_ATOMS: atom_id res chain seq x y z
N MET A 1 -26.98 -7.86 12.80
CA MET A 1 -26.65 -6.75 13.73
C MET A 1 -25.34 -6.02 13.38
N LEU A 2 -24.34 -6.66 12.77
CA LEU A 2 -23.04 -6.02 12.46
C LEU A 2 -22.91 -5.46 11.02
N GLU A 3 -23.93 -5.58 10.16
CA GLU A 3 -23.90 -5.08 8.77
C GLU A 3 -23.49 -3.61 8.62
N PRO A 4 -23.96 -2.67 9.47
CA PRO A 4 -23.52 -1.27 9.36
C PRO A 4 -22.01 -1.10 9.61
N LEU A 5 -21.45 -1.89 10.54
CA LEU A 5 -20.02 -1.89 10.82
C LEU A 5 -19.24 -2.48 9.64
N GLY A 6 -19.76 -3.57 9.04
CA GLY A 6 -19.19 -4.17 7.83
C GLY A 6 -19.07 -3.18 6.69
N HIS A 7 -20.15 -2.42 6.39
CA HIS A 7 -20.12 -1.39 5.35
C HIS A 7 -19.13 -0.26 5.64
N CYS A 8 -19.00 0.18 6.90
CA CYS A 8 -18.03 1.20 7.29
C CYS A 8 -16.59 0.73 7.04
N LEU A 9 -16.27 -0.50 7.44
CA LEU A 9 -14.94 -1.10 7.24
C LEU A 9 -14.62 -1.29 5.75
N ILE A 10 -15.58 -1.79 4.96
CA ILE A 10 -15.39 -1.96 3.50
C ILE A 10 -15.06 -0.62 2.84
N ARG A 11 -15.82 0.44 3.16
CA ARG A 11 -15.57 1.79 2.62
C ARG A 11 -14.23 2.36 3.09
N GLY A 12 -13.90 2.20 4.37
CA GLY A 12 -12.64 2.67 4.94
C GLY A 12 -11.42 2.00 4.29
N VAL A 13 -11.46 0.67 4.16
CA VAL A 13 -10.40 -0.09 3.50
C VAL A 13 -10.26 0.32 2.04
N ALA A 14 -11.36 0.40 1.28
CA ALA A 14 -11.34 0.79 -0.13
C ALA A 14 -10.70 2.18 -0.39
N ALA A 15 -10.83 3.08 0.60
CA ALA A 15 -10.35 4.45 0.56
C ALA A 15 -8.98 4.67 1.24
N LEU A 16 -8.35 3.63 1.78
CA LEU A 16 -7.07 3.78 2.49
C LEU A 16 -6.00 4.42 1.58
N ARG A 17 -5.22 5.32 2.16
CA ARG A 17 -4.08 5.98 1.51
C ARG A 17 -2.90 5.91 2.47
N ALA A 18 -1.71 5.65 1.93
CA ALA A 18 -0.49 5.84 2.69
C ALA A 18 -0.45 7.29 3.18
N ASP A 19 0.02 7.49 4.41
CA ASP A 19 0.19 8.84 4.92
C ASP A 19 1.28 9.56 4.10
N PRO A 20 1.27 10.89 4.05
CA PRO A 20 2.24 11.64 3.25
C PRO A 20 3.71 11.38 3.63
N GLY A 21 3.99 11.00 4.88
CA GLY A 21 5.32 10.61 5.32
C GLY A 21 5.76 9.31 4.68
N MET A 22 4.92 8.27 4.74
CA MET A 22 5.20 7.00 4.07
C MET A 22 5.31 7.15 2.54
N GLN A 23 4.45 7.97 1.92
CA GLN A 23 4.55 8.24 0.48
C GLN A 23 5.91 8.83 0.10
N ARG A 24 6.38 9.87 0.82
CA ARG A 24 7.70 10.46 0.55
C ARG A 24 8.86 9.50 0.75
N ARG A 25 8.76 8.59 1.74
CA ARG A 25 9.79 7.57 1.98
C ARG A 25 9.93 6.59 0.81
N LEU A 26 8.89 6.42 0.00
CA LEU A 26 8.88 5.55 -1.16
C LEU A 26 9.25 6.25 -2.46
N GLU A 27 9.14 7.58 -2.54
CA GLU A 27 9.41 8.34 -3.77
C GLU A 27 10.85 8.16 -4.26
N GLU A 28 11.83 8.42 -3.39
CA GLU A 28 13.26 8.31 -3.77
C GLU A 28 13.66 6.86 -4.12
N PRO A 29 13.33 5.83 -3.31
CA PRO A 29 13.59 4.44 -3.69
C PRO A 29 12.87 4.01 -4.97
N ALA A 30 11.63 4.47 -5.20
CA ALA A 30 10.88 4.13 -6.42
C ALA A 30 11.52 4.73 -7.67
N GLU A 31 12.00 5.98 -7.60
CA GLU A 31 12.74 6.62 -8.68
C GLU A 31 14.05 5.87 -8.98
N LYS A 32 14.85 5.58 -7.94
CA LYS A 32 16.08 4.79 -8.09
C LYS A 32 15.82 3.40 -8.64
N ASN A 33 14.73 2.72 -8.23
CA ASN A 33 14.36 1.41 -8.73
C ASN A 33 14.03 1.46 -10.23
N ALA A 34 13.24 2.44 -10.66
CA ALA A 34 12.87 2.64 -12.07
C ALA A 34 14.11 2.84 -12.96
N GLU A 35 15.19 3.38 -12.40
CA GLU A 35 16.45 3.64 -13.08
C GLU A 35 17.52 2.56 -12.80
N SER A 36 17.14 1.48 -12.11
CA SER A 36 18.02 0.36 -11.73
C SER A 36 19.27 0.79 -10.94
N ARG A 37 19.12 1.78 -10.06
CA ARG A 37 20.21 2.37 -9.25
C ARG A 37 20.16 2.03 -7.77
N LEU A 38 19.22 1.20 -7.33
CA LEU A 38 19.20 0.75 -5.94
C LEU A 38 20.44 -0.09 -5.65
N THR A 39 21.10 0.21 -4.53
CA THR A 39 22.06 -0.73 -3.93
C THR A 39 21.32 -1.96 -3.40
N SER A 40 22.03 -3.07 -3.18
CA SER A 40 21.41 -4.29 -2.65
C SER A 40 20.70 -4.05 -1.30
N GLN A 41 21.26 -3.20 -0.44
CA GLN A 41 20.63 -2.84 0.83
C GLN A 41 19.36 -2.00 0.63
N GLU A 42 19.37 -1.02 -0.28
CA GLU A 42 18.18 -0.23 -0.57
C GLU A 42 17.08 -1.08 -1.26
N GLN A 43 17.47 -2.08 -2.06
CA GLN A 43 16.54 -3.03 -2.68
C GLN A 43 15.82 -3.85 -1.62
N GLU A 44 16.54 -4.42 -0.65
CA GLU A 44 15.93 -5.20 0.43
C GLU A 44 14.92 -4.37 1.24
N GLU A 45 15.25 -3.11 1.54
CA GLU A 45 14.33 -2.21 2.25
C GLU A 45 13.12 -1.84 1.38
N TYR A 46 13.33 -1.55 0.10
CA TYR A 46 12.26 -1.20 -0.83
C TYR A 46 11.28 -2.38 -1.04
N ASP A 47 11.81 -3.59 -1.22
CA ASP A 47 11.02 -4.80 -1.43
C ASP A 47 10.14 -5.10 -0.21
N ALA A 48 10.64 -4.88 1.02
CA ALA A 48 9.85 -5.04 2.23
C ALA A 48 8.64 -4.08 2.25
N TYR A 49 8.81 -2.82 1.85
CA TYR A 49 7.69 -1.89 1.77
C TYR A 49 6.69 -2.27 0.66
N VAL A 50 7.19 -2.72 -0.50
CA VAL A 50 6.33 -3.15 -1.62
C VAL A 50 5.48 -4.35 -1.21
N GLU A 51 6.07 -5.34 -0.53
CA GLU A 51 5.36 -6.54 -0.06
C GLU A 51 4.23 -6.17 0.93
N GLU A 52 4.48 -5.25 1.85
CA GLU A 52 3.45 -4.77 2.78
C GLU A 52 2.32 -4.01 2.04
N LEU A 53 2.67 -3.20 1.04
CA LEU A 53 1.69 -2.46 0.23
C LEU A 53 0.82 -3.38 -0.62
N ASP A 54 1.35 -4.52 -1.08
CA ASP A 54 0.58 -5.51 -1.83
C ASP A 54 -0.57 -6.10 -1.02
N VAL A 55 -0.35 -6.36 0.29
CA VAL A 55 -1.42 -6.81 1.20
C VAL A 55 -2.55 -5.78 1.24
N ILE A 56 -2.21 -4.50 1.37
CA ILE A 56 -3.18 -3.40 1.36
C ILE A 56 -3.91 -3.33 0.02
N ALA A 57 -3.20 -3.47 -1.10
CA ALA A 57 -3.78 -3.42 -2.44
C ALA A 57 -4.80 -4.57 -2.66
N ILE A 58 -4.49 -5.77 -2.17
CA ILE A 58 -5.41 -6.93 -2.21
C ILE A 58 -6.68 -6.65 -1.39
N LEU A 59 -6.52 -6.13 -0.16
CA LEU A 59 -7.65 -5.78 0.70
C LEU A 59 -8.54 -4.71 0.06
N GLN A 60 -7.94 -3.67 -0.52
CA GLN A 60 -8.65 -2.65 -1.26
C GLN A 60 -9.42 -3.21 -2.45
N THR A 61 -8.80 -4.12 -3.20
CA THR A 61 -9.43 -4.77 -4.35
C THR A 61 -10.65 -5.59 -3.92
N LYS A 62 -10.54 -6.35 -2.84
CA LYS A 62 -11.67 -7.10 -2.27
C LYS A 62 -12.78 -6.17 -1.75
N ALA A 63 -12.40 -5.10 -1.05
CA ALA A 63 -13.35 -4.12 -0.54
C ALA A 63 -14.11 -3.42 -1.66
N ARG A 64 -13.44 -2.99 -2.73
CA ARG A 64 -14.08 -2.36 -3.91
C ARG A 64 -15.04 -3.29 -4.64
N LYS A 65 -14.78 -4.60 -4.65
CA LYS A 65 -15.70 -5.60 -5.22
C LYS A 65 -16.95 -5.85 -4.36
N ALA A 66 -16.90 -5.46 -3.08
CA ALA A 66 -17.97 -5.63 -2.11
C ALA A 66 -18.78 -4.34 -1.87
N LEU A 67 -18.40 -3.23 -2.52
CA LEU A 67 -19.18 -1.99 -2.63
C LEU A 67 -20.19 -2.11 -3.78
#